data_AF-A0A7X7K8S5-F1
#
_entry.id   AF-A0A7X7K8S5-F1
#
_cell.length_a   1.000
_cell.length_b   1.000
_cell.length_c   1.000
_cell.angle_alpha   90.00
_cell.angle_beta   90.00
_cell.angle_gamma   90.00
#
_symmetry.space_group_name_H-M   'P 1'
#
loop_
_entity.id
_entity.type
_entity.pdbx_description
1 polymer ?
#
loop_
_entity_poly.entity_id
_entity_poly.type
_entity_poly.pdbx_seq_one_letter_code
_entity_poly.pdbx_strand_id
1 'polypeptide(L)' 'LARVRSMHRVRRAIMGANAGVVGLLAAALWDPVIAHGVTSLASGLVAAAGFAALLTRRVPPWAVVVGSAALGAALL' A
#
# COMPACT_ATOMS: atom_id res chain seq x y z
N LEU A 1 -28.79 0.22 -17.52
CA LEU A 1 -27.36 0.66 -17.47
C LEU A 1 -27.00 1.82 -18.41
N ALA A 2 -27.71 2.05 -19.54
CA ALA A 2 -27.41 3.17 -20.45
C ALA A 2 -27.69 4.59 -19.90
N ARG A 3 -28.70 4.74 -19.02
CA ARG A 3 -29.10 6.05 -18.41
C ARG A 3 -28.00 6.66 -17.53
N VAL A 4 -27.23 5.84 -16.82
CA VAL A 4 -26.18 6.32 -15.90
C VAL A 4 -24.92 6.76 -16.67
N ARG A 5 -24.62 6.16 -17.82
CA ARG A 5 -23.48 6.55 -18.68
C ARG A 5 -23.63 7.93 -19.32
N SER A 6 -24.87 8.43 -19.54
CA SER A 6 -25.09 9.76 -20.13
C SER A 6 -25.04 10.91 -19.11
N MET A 7 -25.06 10.59 -17.81
CA MET A 7 -25.06 11.59 -16.75
C MET A 7 -23.63 12.07 -16.45
N HIS A 8 -23.17 13.07 -17.21
CA HIS A 8 -21.85 13.70 -17.08
C HIS A 8 -21.48 14.07 -15.63
N ARG A 9 -22.45 14.49 -14.82
CA ARG A 9 -22.24 14.82 -13.40
C ARG A 9 -21.82 13.61 -12.56
N VAL A 10 -22.45 12.45 -12.78
CA VAL A 10 -22.13 11.21 -12.07
C VAL A 10 -20.72 10.72 -12.42
N ARG A 11 -20.33 10.81 -13.70
CA ARG A 11 -18.98 10.43 -14.13
C ARG A 11 -17.90 11.31 -13.49
N ARG A 12 -18.14 12.62 -13.39
CA ARG A 12 -17.24 13.54 -12.68
C ARG A 12 -17.16 13.25 -11.19
N ALA A 13 -18.28 12.93 -10.55
CA ALA A 13 -18.29 12.54 -9.14
C ALA A 13 -17.49 11.25 -8.89
N ILE A 14 -17.64 10.22 -9.74
CA ILE A 14 -16.86 8.97 -9.64
C ILE A 14 -15.36 9.22 -9.84
N MET A 15 -14.97 10.05 -10.82
CA MET A 15 -13.57 10.42 -11.01
C MET A 15 -13.01 11.19 -9.80
N GLY A 16 -13.79 12.09 -9.22
CA GLY A 16 -13.42 12.80 -8.00
C GLY A 16 -13.28 11.87 -6.79
N ALA A 17 -14.17 10.90 -6.64
CA ALA A 17 -14.07 9.88 -5.59
C ALA A 17 -12.80 9.04 -5.72
N ASN A 18 -12.48 8.57 -6.95
CA ASN A 18 -11.26 7.80 -7.20
C ASN A 18 -10.00 8.62 -6.87
N ALA A 19 -9.97 9.91 -7.25
CA ALA A 19 -8.87 10.81 -6.90
C ALA A 19 -8.75 11.02 -5.37
N GLY A 20 -9.88 11.15 -4.68
CA GLY A 20 -9.92 11.23 -3.22
C GLY A 20 -9.35 9.99 -2.54
N VAL A 21 -9.69 8.79 -3.01
CA VAL A 21 -9.16 7.53 -2.49
C VAL A 21 -7.66 7.43 -2.70
N VAL A 22 -7.16 7.73 -3.90
CA VAL A 22 -5.72 7.71 -4.18
C VAL A 22 -4.99 8.73 -3.31
N GLY A 23 -5.56 9.93 -3.12
CA GLY A 23 -5.01 10.93 -2.20
C GLY A 23 -4.95 10.45 -0.76
N LEU A 24 -5.99 9.77 -0.27
CA LEU A 24 -6.03 9.18 1.06
C LEU A 24 -5.02 8.03 1.22
N LEU A 25 -4.90 7.15 0.21
CA LEU A 25 -3.91 6.08 0.21
C LEU A 25 -2.48 6.63 0.18
N ALA A 26 -2.23 7.70 -0.58
CA ALA A 26 -0.93 8.37 -0.61
C ALA A 26 -0.62 9.05 0.74
N ALA A 27 -1.60 9.69 1.37
CA ALA A 27 -1.44 10.26 2.71
C ALA A 27 -1.12 9.17 3.74
N ALA A 28 -1.89 8.07 3.74
CA ALA A 28 -1.67 6.92 4.62
C ALA A 28 -0.32 6.23 4.39
N LEU A 29 0.17 6.22 3.15
CA LEU A 29 1.48 5.69 2.82
C LEU A 29 2.60 6.51 3.50
N TRP A 30 2.47 7.84 3.53
CA TRP A 30 3.44 8.69 4.22
C TRP A 30 3.30 8.56 5.75
N ASP A 31 2.10 8.80 6.27
CA ASP A 31 1.76 8.69 7.69
C ASP A 31 0.42 7.97 7.82
N PRO A 32 0.36 6.73 8.36
CA PRO A 32 1.33 6.13 9.27
C PRO A 32 2.33 5.14 8.68
N VAL A 33 2.17 4.67 7.44
CA VAL A 33 2.92 3.48 6.97
C VAL A 33 4.43 3.68 6.98
N ILE A 34 4.94 4.75 6.37
CA ILE A 34 6.39 5.04 6.39
C ILE A 34 6.77 5.65 7.74
N ALA A 35 6.07 6.69 8.20
CA ALA A 35 6.43 7.45 9.39
C ALA A 35 6.48 6.59 10.68
N HIS A 36 5.58 5.62 10.83
CA HIS A 36 5.53 4.74 12.01
C HIS A 36 6.09 3.34 11.73
N GLY A 37 6.12 2.88 10.47
CA GLY A 37 6.64 1.57 10.10
C GLY A 37 8.17 1.52 9.91
N VAL A 38 8.80 2.63 9.55
CA VAL A 38 10.25 2.72 9.32
C VAL A 38 10.89 3.56 10.42
N THR A 39 11.07 2.94 11.59
CA THR A 39 11.64 3.59 12.79
C THR A 39 13.17 3.58 12.81
N SER A 40 13.80 2.74 11.98
CA SER A 40 15.25 2.59 11.89
C SER A 40 15.69 2.18 10.48
N LEU A 41 16.98 2.32 10.15
CA LEU A 41 17.53 1.86 8.88
C LEU A 41 17.27 0.35 8.66
N ALA A 42 17.40 -0.46 9.70
CA ALA A 42 17.14 -1.89 9.64
C ALA A 42 15.66 -2.19 9.30
N SER A 43 14.70 -1.47 9.91
CA SER A 43 13.28 -1.63 9.58
C SER A 43 12.97 -1.25 8.13
N GLY A 44 13.65 -0.22 7.61
CA GLY A 44 13.55 0.19 6.21
C GLY A 44 14.10 -0.87 5.24
N LEU A 45 15.20 -1.54 5.59
CA LEU A 45 15.76 -2.63 4.79
C LEU A 45 14.83 -3.86 4.78
N VAL A 46 14.21 -4.21 5.91
CA VAL A 46 13.23 -5.31 5.97
C VAL A 46 12.00 -4.99 5.10
N ALA A 47 11.51 -3.75 5.15
CA ALA A 47 10.39 -3.30 4.32
C ALA A 47 10.75 -3.34 2.81
N ALA A 48 11.94 -2.85 2.43
CA ALA A 48 12.41 -2.87 1.05
C ALA A 48 12.59 -4.31 0.52
N ALA A 49 13.16 -5.21 1.34
CA ALA A 49 13.32 -6.61 0.99
C ALA A 49 11.96 -7.32 0.82
N GLY A 50 11.00 -7.06 1.72
CA GLY A 50 9.65 -7.60 1.62
C GLY A 50 8.92 -7.10 0.36
N PHE A 51 9.04 -5.81 0.04
CA PHE A 51 8.48 -5.24 -1.19
C PHE A 51 9.10 -5.86 -2.45
N ALA A 52 10.43 -5.98 -2.48
CA ALA A 52 11.13 -6.66 -3.59
C ALA A 52 10.67 -8.12 -3.74
N ALA A 53 10.47 -8.84 -2.63
CA ALA A 53 9.95 -10.20 -2.64
C ALA A 53 8.54 -10.28 -3.26
N LEU A 54 7.64 -9.34 -2.95
CA LEU A 54 6.30 -9.27 -3.55
C LEU A 54 6.32 -8.96 -5.05
N LEU A 55 7.30 -8.17 -5.52
CA LEU A 55 7.49 -7.93 -6.95
C LEU A 55 7.92 -9.19 -7.70
N THR A 56 8.56 -10.16 -7.01
CA THR A 56 8.76 -11.48 -7.58
C THR A 56 7.43 -12.23 -7.57
N ARG A 57 6.92 -12.64 -8.74
CA ARG A 57 5.68 -13.45 -8.86
C ARG A 57 5.79 -14.87 -8.27
N ARG A 58 6.84 -15.12 -7.49
CA ARG A 58 7.21 -16.42 -6.92
C ARG A 58 6.87 -16.53 -5.43
N VAL A 59 6.71 -15.39 -4.73
CA VAL A 59 6.50 -15.39 -3.27
C VAL A 59 5.06 -14.99 -2.95
N PRO A 60 4.29 -15.81 -2.23
CA PRO A 60 2.94 -15.45 -1.84
C PRO A 60 2.98 -14.36 -0.74
N PRO A 61 1.98 -13.46 -0.68
CA PRO A 61 2.00 -12.36 0.27
C PRO A 61 2.09 -12.78 1.74
N TRP A 62 1.46 -13.90 2.11
CA TRP A 62 1.49 -14.40 3.48
C TRP A 62 2.91 -14.81 3.93
N ALA A 63 3.73 -15.33 3.02
CA ALA A 63 5.11 -15.73 3.34
C ALA A 63 5.99 -14.50 3.60
N VAL A 64 5.78 -13.42 2.86
CA VAL A 64 6.45 -12.14 3.10
C VAL A 64 6.08 -11.60 4.48
N VAL A 65 4.79 -11.63 4.86
CA VAL A 65 4.33 -11.16 6.17
C VAL A 65 4.99 -11.95 7.31
N VAL A 66 4.96 -13.29 7.25
CA VAL A 66 5.58 -14.14 8.28
C VAL A 66 7.09 -13.93 8.36
N GLY A 67 7.77 -13.85 7.21
CA GLY A 67 9.20 -13.61 7.14
C GLY A 67 9.61 -12.24 7.70
N SER A 68 8.91 -11.17 7.30
CA SER A 68 9.14 -9.83 7.83
C SER A 68 8.85 -9.73 9.33
N ALA A 69 7.82 -10.42 9.83
CA ALA A 69 7.54 -10.47 11.27
C ALA A 69 8.65 -11.18 12.06
N ALA A 70 9.16 -12.31 11.55
CA ALA A 70 10.28 -13.02 12.17
C ALA A 70 11.58 -12.18 12.17
N LEU A 71 11.87 -11.50 11.06
CA LEU A 71 13.00 -10.57 10.96
C LEU A 71 12.86 -9.39 11.92
N GLY A 72 11.65 -8.83 12.04
CA GLY A 72 11.37 -7.78 13.01
C GLY A 72 11.64 -8.24 14.44
N ALA A 73 11.06 -9.38 14.84
CA ALA A 73 11.26 -9.92 16.19
C ALA A 73 12.72 -10.26 16.54
N ALA A 74 13.55 -10.57 15.54
CA ALA A 74 14.95 -10.93 15.74
C ALA A 74 15.92 -9.74 15.66
N LEU A 75 15.58 -8.68 14.93
CA LEU A 75 16.52 -7.61 14.53
C LEU A 75 16.10 -6.19 14.95
N LEU A 76 14.85 -5.97 15.37
CA LEU A 76 14.25 -4.65 15.66
C LEU A 76 13.63 -4.61 17.06
#